data_AF-A0AAJ7EHF7-F1
#
_entry.id   AF-A0AAJ7EHF7-F1
#
_cell.length_a   1.000
_cell.length_b   1.000
_cell.length_c   1.000
_cell.angle_alpha   90.00
_cell.angle_beta   90.00
_cell.angle_gamma   90.00
#
_symmetry.space_group_name_H-M   'P 1'
#
loop_
_entity.id
_entity.type
_entity.pdbx_description
1 polymer ?
#
loop_
_entity_poly.entity_id
_entity_poly.type
_entity_poly.pdbx_seq_one_letter_code
_entity_poly.pdbx_strand_id
1 'polypeptide(L)'
;MMKLCPVLFVIGFIFINVEGAPFDQNDISAAAANGDWNTFHRLIQNKFRLARNRIEDKFKLMRRRLSQGFDFKPNFDSIRSLQPDGPDSNVYGEAQYSFHSSSNVNGQKSEQRGGRRIVNKNGVVEEYELP
;
A
#
# COMPACT_ATOMS: atom_id res chain seq x y z
N MET A 1 7.54 -15.34 -25.41
CA MET A 1 8.11 -15.02 -24.08
C MET A 1 6.98 -14.79 -23.10
N MET A 2 6.81 -15.70 -22.15
CA MET A 2 5.69 -15.74 -21.21
C MET A 2 5.80 -14.59 -20.20
N LYS A 3 4.82 -13.69 -20.19
CA LYS A 3 4.63 -12.69 -19.14
C LYS A 3 3.98 -13.39 -17.95
N LEU A 4 4.78 -13.83 -16.98
CA LEU A 4 4.25 -14.32 -15.70
C LEU A 4 3.50 -13.17 -15.02
N CYS A 5 2.19 -13.37 -14.87
CA CYS A 5 1.26 -12.42 -14.30
C CYS A 5 1.63 -12.05 -12.85
N PRO A 6 1.60 -10.76 -12.48
CA PRO A 6 1.74 -10.30 -11.08
C PRO A 6 0.62 -10.79 -10.15
N VAL A 7 -0.42 -11.43 -10.71
CA VAL A 7 -1.55 -12.03 -9.98
C VAL A 7 -1.10 -13.17 -9.04
N LEU A 8 -0.06 -13.93 -9.39
CA LEU A 8 0.45 -15.02 -8.53
C LEU A 8 1.10 -14.50 -7.24
N PHE A 9 1.71 -13.31 -7.27
CA PHE A 9 2.35 -12.71 -6.09
C PHE A 9 1.33 -12.21 -5.06
N VAL A 10 0.18 -11.71 -5.52
CA VAL A 10 -0.91 -11.24 -4.65
C VAL A 10 -1.60 -12.40 -3.93
N ILE A 11 -1.75 -13.55 -4.61
CA ILE A 11 -2.34 -14.74 -4.00
C ILE A 11 -1.43 -15.29 -2.90
N GLY A 12 -0.11 -15.35 -3.13
CA GLY A 12 0.85 -15.83 -2.13
C GLY A 12 0.89 -14.98 -0.85
N PHE A 13 0.79 -13.64 -0.95
CA PHE A 13 0.84 -12.74 0.21
C PHE A 13 -0.42 -12.80 1.10
N ILE A 14 -1.57 -13.19 0.54
CA ILE A 14 -2.82 -13.32 1.29
C ILE A 14 -2.80 -14.54 2.23
N PHE A 15 -2.03 -15.58 1.92
CA PHE A 15 -1.96 -16.80 2.74
C PHE A 15 -0.99 -16.70 3.93
N ILE A 16 0.01 -15.81 3.90
CA ILE A 16 1.10 -15.80 4.91
C ILE A 16 0.74 -14.99 6.17
N ASN A 17 -0.34 -14.18 6.15
CA ASN A 17 -0.76 -13.35 7.29
C ASN A 17 -2.07 -13.83 7.96
N VAL A 18 -2.46 -15.09 7.78
CA VAL A 18 -3.49 -15.71 8.62
C VAL A 18 -2.82 -16.15 9.92
N GLU A 19 -2.41 -15.18 10.74
CA GLU A 19 -2.24 -15.44 12.17
C GLU A 19 -3.61 -15.89 12.71
N GLY A 20 -3.61 -17.10 13.27
CA GLY A 20 -4.80 -17.84 13.69
C GLY A 20 -5.74 -17.00 14.52
N ALA A 21 -6.91 -16.70 13.95
CA ALA A 21 -8.05 -16.26 14.75
C ALA A 21 -8.46 -17.43 15.68
N PRO A 22 -8.68 -17.19 16.99
CA PRO A 22 -8.99 -18.24 17.95
C PRO A 22 -10.44 -18.68 17.75
N PHE A 23 -10.67 -19.60 16.83
CA PHE A 23 -11.97 -20.24 16.65
C PHE A 23 -11.76 -21.70 16.29
N ASP A 24 -11.97 -22.55 17.29
CA ASP A 24 -11.74 -23.99 17.30
C ASP A 24 -12.17 -24.63 15.98
N GLN A 25 -11.19 -24.98 15.15
CA GLN A 25 -11.40 -25.90 14.03
C GLN A 25 -12.05 -27.21 14.52
N ASN A 26 -11.80 -27.56 15.79
CA ASN A 26 -12.37 -28.70 16.50
C ASN A 26 -13.91 -28.69 16.52
N ASP A 27 -14.58 -27.54 16.62
CA ASP A 27 -16.05 -27.52 16.72
C ASP A 27 -16.73 -27.80 15.38
N ILE A 28 -16.11 -27.39 14.27
CA ILE A 28 -16.63 -27.65 12.91
C ILE A 28 -16.37 -29.10 12.52
N SER A 29 -15.17 -29.61 12.80
CA SER A 29 -14.83 -31.01 12.53
C SER A 29 -15.61 -31.97 13.44
N ALA A 30 -15.85 -31.61 14.71
CA ALA A 30 -16.68 -32.39 15.62
C ALA A 30 -18.16 -32.39 15.21
N ALA A 31 -18.73 -31.25 14.81
CA ALA A 31 -20.11 -31.20 14.31
C ALA A 31 -20.30 -32.03 13.03
N ALA A 32 -19.32 -32.00 12.12
CA ALA A 32 -19.32 -32.84 10.92
C ALA A 32 -19.16 -34.34 11.26
N ALA A 33 -18.28 -34.68 12.20
CA ALA A 33 -18.06 -36.06 12.66
C ALA A 33 -19.28 -36.65 13.38
N ASN A 34 -20.06 -35.82 14.07
CA ASN A 34 -21.29 -36.20 14.77
C ASN A 34 -22.55 -36.13 13.88
N GLY A 35 -22.42 -35.76 12.59
CA GLY A 35 -23.54 -35.66 11.65
C GLY A 35 -24.49 -34.48 11.91
N ASP A 36 -24.12 -33.51 12.76
CA ASP A 36 -24.91 -32.32 13.06
C ASP A 36 -24.69 -31.23 12.00
N TRP A 37 -25.35 -31.42 10.86
CA TRP A 37 -25.26 -30.53 9.70
C TRP A 37 -25.82 -29.13 9.97
N ASN A 38 -26.79 -28.98 10.87
CA ASN A 38 -27.35 -27.68 11.24
C ASN A 38 -26.31 -26.83 11.97
N THR A 39 -25.61 -27.41 12.95
CA THR A 39 -24.52 -26.73 13.65
C THR A 39 -23.34 -26.46 12.72
N PHE A 40 -22.99 -27.41 11.85
CA PHE A 40 -21.94 -27.24 10.85
C PHE A 40 -22.20 -26.03 9.93
N HIS A 41 -23.38 -25.95 9.31
CA HIS A 41 -23.73 -24.85 8.41
C HIS A 41 -23.76 -23.50 9.13
N ARG A 42 -24.27 -23.46 10.38
CA ARG A 42 -24.27 -22.24 11.20
C ARG A 42 -22.85 -21.74 11.49
N LEU A 43 -21.92 -22.64 11.84
CA LEU A 43 -20.53 -22.27 12.14
C LEU A 43 -19.79 -21.81 10.88
N ILE A 44 -19.97 -22.50 9.77
CA ILE A 44 -19.39 -22.13 8.47
C ILE A 44 -19.90 -20.76 8.01
N GLN A 45 -21.21 -20.52 8.04
CA GLN A 45 -21.80 -19.24 7.64
C GLN A 45 -21.29 -18.08 8.51
N ASN A 46 -21.16 -18.29 9.81
CA ASN A 46 -20.61 -17.28 10.71
C ASN A 46 -19.13 -16.99 10.40
N LYS A 47 -18.30 -18.01 10.13
CA LYS A 47 -16.91 -17.80 9.72
C LYS A 47 -16.80 -16.98 8.44
N PHE A 48 -17.58 -17.32 7.41
CA PHE A 48 -17.58 -16.57 6.15
C PHE A 48 -18.06 -15.13 6.31
N ARG A 49 -19.10 -14.90 7.14
CA ARG A 49 -19.59 -13.55 7.43
C ARG A 49 -18.52 -12.70 8.13
N LEU A 50 -17.85 -13.23 9.14
CA LEU A 50 -16.79 -12.52 9.87
C LEU A 50 -15.59 -12.22 8.98
N ALA A 51 -15.18 -13.18 8.14
CA ALA A 51 -14.10 -12.99 7.18
C ALA A 51 -14.45 -11.89 6.17
N ARG A 52 -15.68 -11.89 5.63
CA ARG A 52 -16.17 -10.85 4.71
C ARG A 52 -16.16 -9.46 5.34
N ASN A 53 -16.71 -9.33 6.55
CA ASN A 53 -16.75 -8.04 7.26
C ASN A 53 -15.34 -7.48 7.49
N ARG A 54 -14.38 -8.33 7.90
CA ARG A 54 -12.99 -7.92 8.11
C ARG A 54 -12.32 -7.46 6.81
N ILE A 55 -12.63 -8.12 5.70
CA ILE A 55 -12.12 -7.73 4.37
C ILE A 55 -12.73 -6.40 3.93
N GLU A 56 -14.05 -6.22 4.09
CA GLU A 56 -14.74 -4.97 3.75
C GLU A 56 -14.22 -3.78 4.55
N ASP A 57 -13.97 -3.94 5.85
CA ASP A 57 -13.39 -2.89 6.70
C ASP A 57 -11.98 -2.48 6.24
N LYS A 58 -11.14 -3.46 5.90
CA LYS A 58 -9.80 -3.20 5.35
C LYS A 58 -9.87 -2.48 4.00
N PHE A 59 -10.78 -2.92 3.12
CA PHE A 59 -11.00 -2.25 1.83
C PHE A 59 -11.54 -0.84 2.00
N LYS A 60 -12.43 -0.58 2.97
CA LYS A 60 -12.96 0.75 3.26
C LYS A 60 -11.87 1.69 3.77
N LEU A 61 -11.01 1.21 4.67
CA LEU A 61 -9.86 1.97 5.15
C LEU A 61 -8.86 2.26 4.02
N MET A 62 -8.56 1.27 3.19
CA MET A 62 -7.67 1.40 2.03
C MET A 62 -8.25 2.39 1.01
N ARG A 63 -9.53 2.26 0.65
CA ARG A 63 -10.22 3.21 -0.23
C ARG A 63 -10.18 4.61 0.35
N ARG A 64 -10.39 4.79 1.65
CA ARG A 64 -10.33 6.11 2.29
C ARG A 64 -8.93 6.72 2.20
N ARG A 65 -7.87 5.93 2.35
CA ARG A 65 -6.49 6.40 2.18
C ARG A 65 -6.15 6.70 0.72
N LEU A 66 -6.62 5.89 -0.22
CA LEU A 66 -6.41 6.10 -1.65
C LEU A 66 -7.23 7.28 -2.19
N SER A 67 -8.46 7.47 -1.69
CA SER A 67 -9.36 8.55 -2.08
C SER A 67 -8.96 9.90 -1.49
N GLN A 68 -8.21 9.90 -0.38
CA GLN A 68 -7.63 11.13 0.18
C GLN A 68 -6.37 11.58 -0.58
N GLY A 69 -5.97 10.86 -1.64
CA GLY A 69 -4.70 11.07 -2.30
C GLY A 69 -3.59 10.52 -1.41
N PHE A 70 -2.78 9.61 -1.95
CA PHE A 70 -1.51 9.29 -1.32
C PHE A 70 -0.60 10.51 -1.52
N ASP A 71 -0.68 11.49 -0.61
CA ASP A 71 0.17 12.67 -0.63
C ASP A 71 1.54 12.31 -0.05
N PHE A 72 2.29 11.52 -0.84
CA PHE A 72 3.69 11.28 -0.56
C PHE A 72 4.45 12.56 -0.86
N LYS A 73 4.67 13.35 0.18
CA LYS A 73 5.53 14.53 0.13
C LYS A 73 6.91 14.13 0.64
N PRO A 74 7.87 13.80 -0.24
CA PRO A 74 9.23 13.53 0.20
C PRO A 74 9.79 14.76 0.90
N ASN A 75 10.43 14.52 2.05
CA ASN A 75 11.09 15.56 2.81
C ASN A 75 12.48 15.83 2.20
N PHE A 76 12.74 17.10 1.84
CA PHE A 76 14.02 17.58 1.30
C PHE A 76 14.72 18.59 2.21
N ASP A 77 14.32 18.66 3.48
CA ASP A 77 14.82 19.65 4.43
C ASP A 77 16.33 19.52 4.64
N SER A 78 16.88 18.31 4.55
CA SER A 78 18.33 18.07 4.60
C SER A 78 19.11 18.71 3.45
N ILE A 79 18.51 18.79 2.25
CA ILE A 79 19.11 19.47 1.09
C ILE A 79 18.92 20.98 1.21
N ARG A 80 17.75 21.43 1.68
CA ARG A 80 17.46 22.86 1.92
C ARG A 80 18.37 23.47 3.00
N SER A 81 18.72 22.69 4.00
CA SER A 81 19.54 23.14 5.13
C SER A 81 21.03 23.18 4.86
N LEU A 82 21.50 22.69 3.70
CA LEU A 82 22.94 22.72 3.38
C LEU A 82 23.42 24.18 3.29
N GLN A 83 24.42 24.49 4.11
CA GLN A 83 25.13 25.76 4.10
C GLN A 83 26.64 25.51 4.07
N PRO A 84 27.41 26.40 3.44
CA PRO A 84 28.86 26.37 3.56
C PRO A 84 29.28 26.59 5.03
N ASP A 85 30.18 25.75 5.54
CA ASP A 85 30.70 25.82 6.91
C ASP A 85 31.86 26.83 7.08
N GLY A 86 32.22 27.59 6.04
CA GLY A 86 33.31 28.56 6.05
C GLY A 86 33.55 29.28 4.71
N PRO A 87 34.43 30.30 4.69
CA PRO A 87 34.63 31.20 3.55
C PRO A 87 35.14 30.52 2.27
N ASP A 88 35.83 29.37 2.37
CA ASP A 88 36.33 28.58 1.24
C ASP A 88 35.56 27.26 1.04
N SER A 89 34.48 27.06 1.79
CA SER A 89 33.67 25.85 1.68
C SER A 89 32.59 26.01 0.60
N ASN A 90 32.31 24.93 -0.11
CA ASN A 90 31.21 24.86 -1.06
C ASN A 90 30.29 23.71 -0.69
N VAL A 91 28.99 23.89 -0.86
CA VAL A 91 28.00 22.83 -0.67
C VAL A 91 27.18 22.64 -1.93
N TYR A 92 27.02 21.38 -2.30
CA TYR A 92 26.11 20.97 -3.37
C TYR A 92 25.23 19.85 -2.84
N GLY A 93 23.92 20.02 -2.96
CA GLY A 93 22.95 18.98 -2.67
C GLY A 93 21.89 18.93 -3.74
N GLU A 94 21.52 17.73 -4.15
CA GLU A 94 20.46 17.53 -5.12
C GLU A 94 19.59 16.36 -4.69
N ALA A 95 18.27 16.53 -4.78
CA ALA A 95 17.33 15.44 -4.62
C ALA A 95 16.21 15.55 -5.66
N GLN A 96 15.74 14.40 -6.12
CA GLN A 96 14.72 14.30 -7.15
C GLN A 96 13.77 13.16 -6.81
N TYR A 97 12.47 13.38 -7.01
CA TYR A 97 11.48 12.32 -7.05
C TYR A 97 10.54 12.50 -8.23
N SER A 98 10.03 11.39 -8.75
CA SER A 98 8.96 11.35 -9.74
C SER A 98 8.08 10.14 -9.46
N PHE A 99 6.79 10.25 -9.77
CA PHE A 99 5.84 9.15 -9.67
C PHE A 99 4.98 9.08 -10.93
N HIS A 100 4.55 7.86 -11.24
CA HIS A 100 3.63 7.58 -12.33
C HIS A 100 2.63 6.55 -11.85
N SER A 101 1.34 6.89 -11.91
CA SER A 101 0.23 6.04 -11.52
C SER A 101 -0.76 5.96 -12.66
N SER A 102 -1.12 4.75 -13.04
CA SER A 102 -2.11 4.50 -14.09
C SER A 102 -3.08 3.44 -13.61
N SER A 103 -4.37 3.67 -13.81
CA SER A 103 -5.43 2.73 -13.49
C SER A 103 -6.42 2.63 -14.64
N ASN A 104 -6.99 1.43 -14.82
CA ASN A 104 -8.06 1.19 -15.76
C ASN A 104 -9.15 0.40 -15.04
N VAL A 105 -10.30 1.03 -14.85
CA VAL A 105 -11.48 0.40 -14.23
C VAL A 105 -12.61 0.44 -15.25
N ASN A 106 -13.03 -0.73 -15.74
CA ASN A 106 -14.12 -0.86 -16.72
C ASN A 106 -13.95 0.03 -17.98
N GLY A 107 -12.73 0.21 -18.46
CA GLY A 107 -12.44 1.02 -19.65
C GLY A 107 -12.22 2.51 -19.35
N GLN A 108 -12.49 2.97 -18.13
CA GLN A 108 -12.11 4.31 -17.68
C GLN A 108 -10.65 4.32 -17.26
N LYS A 109 -9.81 4.99 -18.05
CA LYS A 109 -8.39 5.19 -17.75
C LYS A 109 -8.22 6.45 -16.91
N SER A 110 -7.50 6.34 -15.81
CA SER A 110 -7.01 7.47 -15.03
C SER A 110 -5.50 7.38 -14.96
N GLU A 111 -4.83 8.50 -15.18
CA GLU A 111 -3.38 8.61 -15.16
C GLU A 111 -2.98 9.83 -14.33
N GLN A 112 -2.02 9.65 -13.44
CA GLN A 112 -1.46 10.69 -12.61
C GLN A 112 0.06 10.59 -12.68
N ARG A 113 0.70 11.75 -12.82
CA ARG A 113 2.14 11.88 -12.96
C ARG A 113 2.58 13.13 -12.21
N GLY A 114 3.82 13.15 -11.78
CA GLY A 114 4.42 14.34 -11.23
C GLY A 114 5.71 14.04 -10.51
N GLY A 115 6.44 15.09 -10.19
CA GLY A 115 7.67 14.97 -9.44
C GLY A 115 8.19 16.34 -9.04
N ARG A 116 9.28 16.32 -8.27
CA ARG A 116 10.00 17.53 -7.89
C ARG A 116 11.48 17.25 -7.89
N ARG A 117 12.25 18.24 -8.30
CA ARG A 117 13.70 18.29 -8.15
C ARG A 117 14.05 19.49 -7.30
N ILE A 118 15.01 19.33 -6.41
CA ILE A 118 15.57 20.40 -5.60
C ILE A 118 17.10 20.36 -5.73
N VAL A 119 17.68 21.53 -5.90
CA VAL A 119 19.12 21.74 -6.02
C VAL A 119 19.52 22.83 -5.04
N ASN A 120 20.48 22.57 -4.17
CA ASN A 120 21.11 23.57 -3.31
C ASN A 120 22.56 23.76 -3.77
N LYS A 121 22.91 24.97 -4.20
CA LYS A 121 24.26 25.38 -4.55
C LYS A 121 24.68 26.50 -3.59
N ASN A 122 25.61 26.20 -2.69
CA ASN A 122 26.17 27.16 -1.74
C ASN A 122 25.11 27.91 -0.90
N GLY A 123 24.06 27.21 -0.48
CA GLY A 123 22.94 27.80 0.28
C GLY A 123 21.83 28.41 -0.59
N VAL A 124 22.01 28.48 -1.91
CA VAL A 124 20.99 28.94 -2.85
C VAL A 124 20.17 27.73 -3.32
N VAL A 125 18.88 27.73 -2.99
CA VAL A 125 17.94 26.63 -3.30
C VAL A 125 17.14 26.92 -4.56
N GLU A 126 17.18 26.00 -5.51
CA GLU A 126 16.39 25.98 -6.74
C GLU A 126 15.45 24.77 -6.72
N GLU A 127 14.14 24.98 -6.94
CA GLU A 127 13.14 23.90 -7.00
C GLU A 127 12.47 23.86 -8.38
N TYR A 128 12.29 22.65 -8.91
CA TYR A 128 11.71 22.39 -10.22
C TYR A 128 10.59 21.36 -10.10
N GLU A 129 9.45 21.62 -10.75
CA GLU A 129 8.41 20.61 -10.94
C GLU A 129 8.76 19.72 -12.13
N LEU A 130 8.52 18.42 -11.96
CA LEU A 130 8.74 17.43 -13.01
C LEU A 130 7.40 16.87 -13.50
N PRO A 131 7.30 16.57 -14.81
CA PRO A 131 6.10 15.99 -15.40
C PRO A 131 5.83 14.55 -14.97
#